data_AF-A0A6A6I6B2-F1
#
_entry.id   AF-A0A6A6I6B2-F1
#
_cell.length_a   1.000
_cell.length_b   1.000
_cell.length_c   1.000
_cell.angle_alpha   90.00
_cell.angle_beta   90.00
_cell.angle_gamma   90.00
#
_symmetry.space_group_name_H-M   'P 1'
#
loop_
_entity.id
_entity.type
_entity.pdbx_description
1 polymer ?
#
loop_
_entity_poly.entity_id
_entity_poly.type
_entity_poly.pdbx_seq_one_letter_code
_entity_poly.pdbx_strand_id
1 'polypeptide(L)'
;MAPPSASEGWSRKSVDGEAKLEAHNIYVNQKRALPADLDLHIKNTIRRARETTPSASRIAEKAPRAAATGEQAAIDLIAPDILFRGTADGGSEALITSLPKLNLHPKYLPLADAVVVEDTGSLSQAQPDTAIGYVRCRDASRAKVEAPLTPEQERTIIKDPLTALLHFPFLTAQWKGYTGSEGHYHASLQGARDSTCIVNSLYELYESTRHIPSTVDTCHFSVTSNMDTAKLWVHWRENKDNAAPQHYMECIHQAFLEPIEDTMAILESFRKRLRNILDYATGPRLVSIRHAIDALQKKKETETATRVPSVPSSSSSKARSRGASQSSDRRRQAHMPPPSPPASQSAPQRKRARTEDLDDVERQ
;
A
#
# COMPACT_ATOMS: atom_id res chain seq x y z
N MET A 1 -38.51 26.17 23.50
CA MET A 1 -37.91 24.84 23.28
C MET A 1 -37.08 24.92 22.02
N ALA A 2 -35.75 24.92 22.14
CA ALA A 2 -34.84 24.90 21.00
C ALA A 2 -34.59 23.45 20.55
N PRO A 3 -34.45 23.17 19.24
CA PRO A 3 -34.14 21.83 18.77
C PRO A 3 -32.70 21.45 19.17
N PRO A 4 -32.42 20.17 19.47
CA PRO A 4 -31.08 19.72 19.82
C PRO A 4 -30.16 19.83 18.60
N SER A 5 -28.99 20.41 18.81
CA SER A 5 -27.94 20.54 17.81
C SER A 5 -27.38 19.17 17.45
N ALA A 6 -27.54 18.75 16.21
CA ALA A 6 -26.82 17.62 15.63
C ALA A 6 -25.36 18.02 15.40
N SER A 7 -24.53 17.85 16.43
CA SER A 7 -23.07 17.78 16.27
C SER A 7 -22.65 16.32 16.41
N GLU A 8 -23.00 15.50 15.44
CA GLU A 8 -22.36 14.20 15.26
C GLU A 8 -20.94 14.45 14.74
N GLY A 9 -19.98 14.36 15.66
CA GLY A 9 -18.57 14.30 15.32
C GLY A 9 -18.26 13.03 14.54
N TRP A 10 -18.35 13.09 13.22
CA TRP A 10 -17.75 12.10 12.32
C TRP A 10 -16.23 12.23 12.37
N SER A 11 -15.60 11.62 13.38
CA SER A 11 -14.18 11.31 13.37
C SER A 11 -13.88 10.12 14.27
N ARG A 12 -14.57 9.01 14.04
CA ARG A 12 -13.99 7.70 14.33
C ARG A 12 -13.53 7.15 13.00
N LYS A 13 -12.22 6.97 12.84
CA LYS A 13 -11.66 6.18 11.74
C LYS A 13 -12.30 4.79 11.85
N SER A 14 -13.34 4.54 11.08
CA SER A 14 -13.98 3.24 11.01
C SER A 14 -12.96 2.29 10.39
N VAL A 15 -12.29 1.51 11.24
CA VAL A 15 -11.43 0.41 10.79
C VAL A 15 -12.37 -0.63 10.19
N ASP A 16 -12.06 -1.12 8.99
CA ASP A 16 -12.86 -2.18 8.36
C ASP A 16 -12.79 -3.44 9.24
N GLY A 17 -13.92 -3.77 9.88
CA GLY A 17 -14.05 -4.97 10.71
C GLY A 17 -14.10 -6.24 9.87
N GLU A 18 -13.88 -7.40 10.50
CA GLU A 18 -13.89 -8.71 9.84
C GLU A 18 -15.16 -8.96 9.02
N ALA A 19 -16.35 -8.74 9.59
CA ALA A 19 -17.62 -8.92 8.88
C ALA A 19 -17.73 -8.05 7.61
N LYS A 20 -17.16 -6.83 7.64
CA LYS A 20 -17.11 -5.96 6.47
C LYS A 20 -16.12 -6.47 5.43
N LEU A 21 -14.95 -6.97 5.85
CA LEU A 21 -14.00 -7.60 4.93
C LEU A 21 -14.60 -8.83 4.25
N GLU A 22 -15.27 -9.71 5.01
CA GLU A 22 -15.89 -10.91 4.48
C GLU A 22 -17.02 -10.60 3.49
N ALA A 23 -17.82 -9.57 3.77
CA ALA A 23 -18.86 -9.09 2.84
C ALA A 23 -18.28 -8.60 1.51
N HIS A 24 -17.03 -8.13 1.51
CA HIS A 24 -16.26 -7.75 0.32
C HIS A 24 -15.36 -8.89 -0.20
N ASN A 25 -15.64 -10.14 0.18
CA ASN A 25 -14.91 -11.35 -0.21
C ASN A 25 -13.43 -11.37 0.21
N ILE A 26 -13.09 -10.73 1.34
CA ILE A 26 -11.75 -10.74 1.93
C ILE A 26 -11.77 -11.56 3.22
N TYR A 27 -11.03 -12.67 3.23
CA TYR A 27 -11.01 -13.65 4.30
C TYR A 27 -9.65 -13.68 5.01
N VAL A 28 -9.66 -13.55 6.33
CA VAL A 28 -8.45 -13.42 7.14
C VAL A 28 -8.26 -14.66 8.00
N ASN A 29 -7.17 -15.40 7.77
CA ASN A 29 -6.69 -16.50 8.62
C ASN A 29 -7.75 -17.60 8.86
N GLN A 30 -8.52 -17.95 7.83
CA GLN A 30 -9.54 -19.01 7.88
C GLN A 30 -8.94 -20.42 7.81
N LYS A 31 -7.60 -20.55 7.86
CA LYS A 31 -6.86 -21.81 7.67
C LYS A 31 -7.14 -22.41 6.29
N ARG A 32 -7.31 -21.56 5.27
CA ARG A 32 -7.48 -21.97 3.89
C ARG A 32 -6.19 -22.65 3.42
N ALA A 33 -6.30 -23.83 2.82
CA ALA A 33 -5.15 -24.46 2.18
C ALA A 33 -4.62 -23.56 1.05
N LEU A 34 -3.31 -23.36 1.03
CA LEU A 34 -2.67 -22.59 -0.04
C LEU A 34 -2.85 -23.30 -1.38
N PRO A 35 -3.06 -22.56 -2.49
CA PRO A 35 -2.96 -23.11 -3.84
C PRO A 35 -1.63 -23.85 -4.03
N ALA A 36 -1.65 -24.95 -4.79
CA ALA A 36 -0.51 -25.88 -4.85
C ALA A 36 0.79 -25.22 -5.36
N ASP A 37 0.68 -24.33 -6.34
CA ASP A 37 1.79 -23.55 -6.87
C ASP A 37 2.35 -22.56 -5.84
N LEU A 38 1.47 -21.87 -5.10
CA LEU A 38 1.84 -20.95 -4.03
C LEU A 38 2.48 -21.68 -2.85
N ASP A 39 1.93 -22.82 -2.43
CA ASP A 39 2.51 -23.65 -1.37
C ASP A 39 3.91 -24.13 -1.74
N LEU A 40 4.08 -24.62 -2.97
CA LEU A 40 5.38 -25.03 -3.49
C LEU A 40 6.36 -23.84 -3.54
N HIS A 41 5.89 -22.67 -3.98
CA HIS A 41 6.70 -21.45 -3.98
C HIS A 41 7.15 -21.05 -2.57
N ILE A 42 6.25 -21.11 -1.57
CA ILE A 42 6.60 -20.80 -0.17
C ILE A 42 7.61 -21.81 0.36
N LYS A 43 7.43 -23.10 0.10
CA LYS A 43 8.36 -24.15 0.55
C LYS A 43 9.75 -24.01 -0.08
N ASN A 44 9.82 -23.79 -1.39
CA ASN A 44 11.08 -23.84 -2.13
C ASN A 44 11.82 -22.50 -2.18
N THR A 45 11.09 -21.38 -2.13
CA THR A 45 11.66 -20.04 -2.28
C THR A 45 11.69 -19.32 -0.94
N ILE A 46 10.54 -19.15 -0.30
CA ILE A 46 10.42 -18.30 0.90
C ILE A 46 11.05 -18.97 2.12
N ARG A 47 10.86 -20.28 2.27
CA ARG A 47 11.42 -21.10 3.37
C ARG A 47 12.83 -21.64 3.07
N ARG A 48 13.42 -21.28 1.93
CA ARG A 48 14.76 -21.71 1.55
C ARG A 48 15.78 -21.36 2.64
N ALA A 49 16.66 -22.30 2.96
CA ALA A 49 17.75 -22.08 3.91
C ALA A 49 18.65 -20.91 3.47
N ARG A 50 19.15 -20.16 4.46
CA ARG A 50 20.04 -19.00 4.29
C ARG A 50 20.85 -18.78 5.57
N GLU A 51 22.02 -18.16 5.42
CA GLU A 51 22.80 -17.60 6.53
C GLU A 51 22.05 -16.48 7.28
N THR A 52 22.23 -16.42 8.60
CA THR A 52 21.62 -15.39 9.43
C THR A 52 22.32 -14.05 9.21
N THR A 53 21.57 -12.94 9.22
CA THR A 53 22.14 -11.59 9.32
C THR A 53 22.05 -11.08 10.76
N PRO A 54 22.90 -10.13 11.19
CA PRO A 54 22.85 -9.59 12.54
C PRO A 54 21.56 -8.81 12.87
N SER A 55 20.66 -8.62 11.89
CA SER A 55 19.38 -7.93 12.07
C SER A 55 18.51 -8.59 13.15
N ALA A 56 18.48 -9.92 13.24
CA ALA A 56 17.70 -10.61 14.26
C ALA A 56 18.19 -10.24 15.68
N SER A 57 19.51 -10.23 15.90
CA SER A 57 20.09 -9.88 17.20
C SER A 57 19.80 -8.43 17.56
N ARG A 58 19.92 -7.50 16.59
CA ARG A 58 19.58 -6.09 16.80
C ARG A 58 18.10 -5.87 17.11
N ILE A 59 17.20 -6.67 16.55
CA ILE A 59 15.77 -6.64 16.91
C ILE A 59 15.61 -7.05 18.37
N ALA A 60 16.20 -8.18 18.77
CA ALA A 60 16.13 -8.68 20.15
C ALA A 60 16.66 -7.67 21.16
N GLU A 61 17.80 -7.03 20.88
CA GLU A 61 18.38 -5.99 21.73
C GLU A 61 17.49 -4.75 21.87
N LYS A 62 16.73 -4.40 20.82
CA LYS A 62 15.91 -3.19 20.77
C LYS A 62 14.48 -3.41 21.27
N ALA A 63 13.97 -4.64 21.25
CA ALA A 63 12.58 -4.96 21.56
C ALA A 63 12.13 -4.49 22.96
N PRO A 64 12.89 -4.69 24.05
CA PRO A 64 12.49 -4.20 25.38
C PRO A 64 12.28 -2.67 25.41
N ARG A 65 13.17 -1.93 24.73
CA ARG A 65 13.04 -0.48 24.61
C ARG A 65 11.87 -0.07 23.74
N ALA A 66 11.60 -0.81 22.67
CA ALA A 66 10.45 -0.54 21.79
C ALA A 66 9.13 -0.69 22.56
N ALA A 67 8.99 -1.78 23.33
CA ALA A 67 7.80 -2.05 24.15
C ALA A 67 7.51 -0.97 25.20
N ALA A 68 8.56 -0.30 25.70
CA ALA A 68 8.44 0.78 26.68
C ALA A 68 8.16 2.18 26.09
N THR A 69 8.04 2.30 24.76
CA THR A 69 7.86 3.59 24.07
C THR A 69 6.53 3.66 23.33
N GLY A 70 6.13 4.87 22.91
CA GLY A 70 4.94 5.06 22.09
C GLY A 70 5.09 4.41 20.70
N GLU A 71 3.96 4.09 20.06
CA GLU A 71 3.89 3.33 18.80
C GLU A 71 4.87 3.84 17.73
N GLN A 72 4.86 5.13 17.40
CA GLN A 72 5.76 5.67 16.37
C GLN A 72 7.24 5.53 16.74
N ALA A 73 7.60 5.75 18.00
CA ALA A 73 8.98 5.59 18.46
C ALA A 73 9.43 4.12 18.42
N ALA A 74 8.52 3.20 18.74
CA ALA A 74 8.75 1.77 18.62
C ALA A 74 8.94 1.34 17.15
N ILE A 75 8.11 1.85 16.23
CA ILE A 75 8.24 1.64 14.77
C ILE A 75 9.61 2.15 14.30
N ASP A 76 9.96 3.40 14.63
CA ASP A 76 11.21 4.02 14.19
C ASP A 76 12.44 3.24 14.69
N LEU A 77 12.33 2.60 15.86
CA LEU A 77 13.38 1.81 16.46
C LEU A 77 13.55 0.43 15.81
N ILE A 78 12.45 -0.28 15.57
CA ILE A 78 12.44 -1.71 15.18
C ILE A 78 12.33 -1.92 13.67
N ALA A 79 11.53 -1.11 12.98
CA ALA A 79 11.27 -1.27 11.55
C ALA A 79 12.54 -1.30 10.69
N PRO A 80 13.60 -0.52 10.96
CA PRO A 80 14.84 -0.59 10.17
C PRO A 80 15.55 -1.95 10.20
N ASP A 81 15.36 -2.76 11.24
CA ASP A 81 15.96 -4.09 11.33
C ASP A 81 15.03 -5.21 10.87
N ILE A 82 13.71 -5.03 11.04
CA ILE A 82 12.70 -5.96 10.51
C ILE A 82 12.54 -5.82 9.00
N LEU A 83 12.41 -4.60 8.49
CA LEU A 83 12.15 -4.32 7.09
C LEU A 83 13.43 -4.00 6.32
N PHE A 84 13.26 -3.49 5.11
CA PHE A 84 14.34 -3.17 4.18
C PHE A 84 14.31 -1.69 3.83
N ARG A 85 15.49 -1.12 3.62
CA ARG A 85 15.65 0.26 3.15
C ARG A 85 16.46 0.27 1.87
N GLY A 86 15.95 0.97 0.87
CA GLY A 86 16.58 1.11 -0.43
C GLY A 86 17.84 1.96 -0.38
N THR A 87 18.79 1.72 -1.29
CA THR A 87 19.99 2.56 -1.45
C THR A 87 19.65 4.01 -1.77
N ALA A 88 18.55 4.27 -2.50
CA ALA A 88 18.05 5.61 -2.75
C ALA A 88 17.66 6.38 -1.47
N ASP A 89 17.33 5.65 -0.40
CA ASP A 89 16.91 6.19 0.90
C ASP A 89 18.03 6.09 1.96
N GLY A 90 19.28 5.81 1.54
CA GLY A 90 20.43 5.61 2.44
C GLY A 90 20.46 4.23 3.13
N GLY A 91 19.76 3.24 2.58
CA GLY A 91 19.86 1.84 2.98
C GLY A 91 20.85 1.03 2.14
N SER A 92 20.80 -0.30 2.27
CA SER A 92 21.68 -1.25 1.59
C SER A 92 21.06 -1.94 0.38
N GLU A 93 19.74 -1.86 0.22
CA GLU A 93 19.04 -2.68 -0.77
C GLU A 93 18.90 -1.98 -2.12
N ALA A 94 19.46 -2.58 -3.17
CA ALA A 94 19.32 -2.06 -4.52
C ALA A 94 17.86 -2.16 -5.01
N LEU A 95 17.51 -1.33 -6.00
CA LEU A 95 16.27 -1.39 -6.79
C LEU A 95 14.95 -1.12 -6.03
N ILE A 96 14.98 -0.97 -4.71
CA ILE A 96 13.78 -0.80 -3.89
C ILE A 96 13.77 0.57 -3.19
N THR A 97 12.60 0.94 -2.68
CA THR A 97 12.43 2.06 -1.73
C THR A 97 11.33 1.68 -0.72
N SER A 98 11.36 2.32 0.46
CA SER A 98 10.40 2.10 1.53
C SER A 98 9.68 3.39 1.86
N LEU A 99 8.36 3.43 1.65
CA LEU A 99 7.54 4.62 1.88
C LEU A 99 6.55 4.41 3.03
N PRO A 100 6.41 5.39 3.95
CA PRO A 100 5.42 5.33 5.01
C PRO A 100 4.03 5.78 4.52
N LYS A 101 2.97 5.20 5.09
CA LYS A 101 1.57 5.66 4.98
C LYS A 101 1.13 5.94 3.55
N LEU A 102 1.43 5.00 2.65
CA LEU A 102 1.22 5.18 1.22
C LEU A 102 -0.25 4.94 0.85
N ASN A 103 -0.94 5.97 0.37
CA ASN A 103 -2.30 5.79 -0.18
C ASN A 103 -2.25 4.97 -1.48
N LEU A 104 -2.94 3.84 -1.47
CA LEU A 104 -3.16 3.01 -2.65
C LEU A 104 -4.45 3.43 -3.36
N HIS A 105 -4.49 3.29 -4.68
CA HIS A 105 -5.61 3.75 -5.49
C HIS A 105 -6.85 2.88 -5.24
N PRO A 106 -8.01 3.48 -4.87
CA PRO A 106 -9.19 2.72 -4.43
C PRO A 106 -9.85 1.87 -5.53
N LYS A 107 -9.58 2.16 -6.80
CA LYS A 107 -10.06 1.34 -7.95
C LYS A 107 -9.71 -0.15 -7.85
N TYR A 108 -8.62 -0.48 -7.16
CA TYR A 108 -8.15 -1.86 -7.01
C TYR A 108 -8.72 -2.55 -5.75
N LEU A 109 -9.53 -1.86 -4.95
CA LEU A 109 -10.30 -2.50 -3.89
C LEU A 109 -11.39 -3.38 -4.53
N PRO A 110 -11.75 -4.52 -3.91
CA PRO A 110 -12.84 -5.35 -4.39
C PRO A 110 -14.12 -4.53 -4.50
N LEU A 111 -14.84 -4.76 -5.60
CA LEU A 111 -16.19 -4.25 -5.75
C LEU A 111 -17.14 -5.18 -5.00
N ALA A 112 -18.07 -4.60 -4.26
CA ALA A 112 -19.18 -5.31 -3.65
C ALA A 112 -20.50 -4.82 -4.26
N ASP A 113 -21.51 -5.68 -4.24
CA ASP A 113 -22.85 -5.34 -4.70
C ASP A 113 -23.43 -4.18 -3.90
N ALA A 114 -24.33 -3.40 -4.51
CA ALA A 114 -24.91 -2.22 -3.88
C ALA A 114 -25.56 -2.53 -2.52
N VAL A 115 -26.20 -3.70 -2.40
CA VAL A 115 -26.81 -4.20 -1.15
C VAL A 115 -25.76 -4.37 -0.06
N VAL A 116 -24.61 -4.98 -0.38
CA VAL A 116 -23.50 -5.16 0.56
C VAL A 116 -22.93 -3.80 1.01
N VAL A 117 -22.81 -2.85 0.08
CA VAL A 117 -22.32 -1.51 0.38
C VAL A 117 -23.32 -0.73 1.25
N GLU A 118 -24.63 -0.93 1.06
CA GLU A 118 -25.67 -0.33 1.90
C GLU A 118 -25.61 -0.89 3.34
N ASP A 119 -25.42 -2.20 3.49
CA ASP A 119 -25.40 -2.87 4.80
C ASP A 119 -24.09 -2.64 5.58
N THR A 120 -22.94 -2.65 4.89
CA THR A 120 -21.61 -2.69 5.53
C THR A 120 -20.75 -1.45 5.25
N GLY A 121 -21.16 -0.60 4.30
CA GLY A 121 -20.37 0.51 3.79
C GLY A 121 -19.26 0.08 2.83
N SER A 122 -18.71 1.03 2.09
CA SER A 122 -17.54 0.81 1.23
C SER A 122 -16.27 0.58 2.06
N LEU A 123 -15.37 -0.27 1.59
CA LEU A 123 -14.04 -0.42 2.19
C LEU A 123 -13.32 0.93 2.30
N SER A 124 -12.61 1.12 3.41
CA SER A 124 -11.77 2.29 3.57
C SER A 124 -10.56 2.25 2.61
N GLN A 125 -9.94 3.40 2.35
CA GLN A 125 -8.79 3.45 1.45
C GLN A 125 -7.62 2.63 2.01
N ALA A 126 -7.05 1.78 1.17
CA ALA A 126 -5.86 1.02 1.50
C ALA A 126 -4.66 1.95 1.74
N GLN A 127 -4.03 1.80 2.91
CA GLN A 127 -2.92 2.62 3.38
C GLN A 127 -2.04 1.79 4.34
N PRO A 128 -1.08 1.01 3.83
CA PRO A 128 -0.10 0.35 4.68
C PRO A 128 0.75 1.38 5.43
N ASP A 129 1.07 1.10 6.70
CA ASP A 129 1.97 1.96 7.48
C ASP A 129 3.36 2.03 6.84
N THR A 130 3.81 0.93 6.25
CA THR A 130 5.03 0.88 5.44
C THR A 130 4.80 0.04 4.19
N ALA A 131 5.17 0.56 3.02
CA ALA A 131 5.17 -0.17 1.77
C ALA A 131 6.57 -0.19 1.16
N ILE A 132 7.02 -1.38 0.77
CA ILE A 132 8.28 -1.61 0.07
C ILE A 132 7.96 -2.10 -1.34
N GLY A 133 8.53 -1.41 -2.31
CA GLY A 133 8.37 -1.68 -3.72
C GLY A 133 9.58 -1.15 -4.49
N TYR A 134 9.44 -1.11 -5.80
CA TYR A 134 10.48 -0.70 -6.72
C TYR A 134 10.61 0.82 -6.79
N VAL A 135 11.85 1.31 -6.72
CA VAL A 135 12.16 2.74 -6.85
C VAL A 135 11.84 3.22 -8.27
N ARG A 136 11.35 4.45 -8.42
CA ARG A 136 11.05 5.05 -9.73
C ARG A 136 12.32 5.50 -10.44
N CYS A 137 12.31 5.56 -11.77
CA CYS A 137 13.46 6.04 -12.55
C CYS A 137 13.94 7.42 -12.11
N ARG A 138 12.99 8.33 -11.84
CA ARG A 138 13.31 9.69 -11.40
C ARG A 138 14.03 9.72 -10.04
N ASP A 139 13.55 8.93 -9.10
CA ASP A 139 14.08 8.92 -7.73
C ASP A 139 15.43 8.19 -7.69
N ALA A 140 15.56 7.09 -8.45
CA ALA A 140 16.82 6.38 -8.66
C ALA A 140 17.89 7.28 -9.31
N SER A 141 17.52 8.01 -10.37
CA SER A 141 18.40 8.97 -11.04
C SER A 141 18.89 10.07 -10.10
N ARG A 142 17.99 10.65 -9.29
CA ARG A 142 18.35 11.67 -8.28
C ARG A 142 19.33 11.12 -7.24
N ALA A 143 19.14 9.87 -6.82
CA ALA A 143 20.00 9.20 -5.85
C ALA A 143 21.26 8.56 -6.47
N LYS A 144 21.42 8.62 -7.81
CA LYS A 144 22.52 7.98 -8.56
C LYS A 144 22.62 6.46 -8.33
N VAL A 145 21.47 5.79 -8.29
CA VAL A 145 21.35 4.33 -8.19
C VAL A 145 20.64 3.73 -9.40
N GLU A 146 20.73 2.43 -9.56
CA GLU A 146 20.05 1.71 -10.65
C GLU A 146 18.53 1.72 -10.46
N ALA A 147 17.80 1.92 -11.56
CA ALA A 147 16.36 1.83 -11.60
C ALA A 147 15.91 0.40 -12.00
N PRO A 148 14.86 -0.14 -11.34
CA PRO A 148 14.31 -1.46 -11.64
C PRO A 148 13.56 -1.52 -12.97
N LEU A 149 13.12 -0.41 -13.53
CA LEU A 149 12.43 -0.33 -14.81
C LEU A 149 13.16 0.66 -15.72
N THR A 150 13.01 0.53 -17.03
CA THR A 150 13.42 1.58 -17.97
C THR A 150 12.42 2.73 -17.96
N PRO A 151 12.81 3.96 -18.39
CA PRO A 151 11.87 5.07 -18.55
C PRO A 151 10.68 4.71 -19.48
N GLU A 152 10.92 3.91 -20.51
CA GLU A 152 9.92 3.42 -21.45
C GLU A 152 8.90 2.49 -20.76
N GLN A 153 9.39 1.54 -19.97
CA GLN A 153 8.58 0.64 -19.16
C GLN A 153 7.73 1.42 -18.15
N GLU A 154 8.32 2.39 -17.44
CA GLU A 154 7.62 3.22 -16.47
C GLU A 154 6.50 4.07 -17.13
N ARG A 155 6.76 4.67 -18.30
CA ARG A 155 5.74 5.40 -19.08
C ARG A 155 4.56 4.53 -19.51
N THR A 156 4.76 3.22 -19.60
CA THR A 156 3.71 2.28 -20.01
C THR A 156 2.68 2.06 -18.91
N ILE A 157 3.14 2.00 -17.66
CA ILE A 157 2.32 1.69 -16.49
C ILE A 157 1.78 2.92 -15.76
N ILE A 158 2.35 4.10 -15.99
CA ILE A 158 1.92 5.35 -15.32
C ILE A 158 0.50 5.80 -15.67
N LYS A 159 -0.13 5.21 -16.70
CA LYS A 159 -1.53 5.52 -17.04
C LYS A 159 -2.51 5.05 -15.97
N ASP A 160 -2.14 3.99 -15.24
CA ASP A 160 -3.02 3.39 -14.26
C ASP A 160 -2.25 2.84 -13.05
N PRO A 161 -1.52 3.70 -12.31
CA PRO A 161 -0.64 3.23 -11.25
C PRO A 161 -1.47 2.87 -10.00
N LEU A 162 -1.06 1.83 -9.28
CA LEU A 162 -1.53 1.58 -7.91
C LEU A 162 -1.28 2.81 -7.02
N THR A 163 -0.16 3.49 -7.24
CA THR A 163 0.20 4.75 -6.59
C THR A 163 1.29 5.45 -7.39
N ALA A 164 1.29 6.79 -7.41
CA ALA A 164 2.26 7.55 -8.19
C ALA A 164 3.68 7.50 -7.61
N LEU A 165 3.87 7.03 -6.37
CA LEU A 165 5.12 7.16 -5.62
C LEU A 165 5.95 5.87 -5.57
N LEU A 166 5.34 4.70 -5.81
CA LEU A 166 5.97 3.39 -5.63
C LEU A 166 5.49 2.43 -6.71
N HIS A 167 6.42 1.72 -7.35
CA HIS A 167 6.07 0.69 -8.33
C HIS A 167 5.97 -0.68 -7.66
N PHE A 168 4.88 -1.39 -7.92
CA PHE A 168 4.63 -2.79 -7.52
C PHE A 168 5.13 -3.16 -6.11
N PRO A 169 4.46 -2.70 -5.05
CA PRO A 169 4.77 -3.11 -3.70
C PRO A 169 4.80 -4.64 -3.59
N PHE A 170 5.84 -5.19 -2.95
CA PHE A 170 6.00 -6.64 -2.75
C PHE A 170 6.04 -7.03 -1.27
N LEU A 171 6.24 -6.05 -0.38
CA LEU A 171 6.15 -6.23 1.06
C LEU A 171 5.48 -5.00 1.69
N THR A 172 4.45 -5.21 2.50
CA THR A 172 3.85 -4.15 3.33
C THR A 172 3.96 -4.49 4.81
N ALA A 173 3.81 -3.48 5.67
CA ALA A 173 3.71 -3.69 7.11
C ALA A 173 2.58 -2.87 7.73
N GLN A 174 1.97 -3.45 8.75
CA GLN A 174 1.03 -2.80 9.66
C GLN A 174 1.56 -2.92 11.09
N TRP A 175 1.62 -1.80 11.79
CA TRP A 175 2.19 -1.71 13.12
C TRP A 175 1.12 -1.33 14.13
N LYS A 176 1.26 -1.86 15.34
CA LYS A 176 0.49 -1.47 16.51
C LYS A 176 1.42 -1.34 17.70
N GLY A 177 1.14 -0.37 18.57
CA GLY A 177 1.88 -0.19 19.81
C GLY A 177 1.67 -1.35 20.78
N TYR A 178 2.69 -1.62 21.61
CA TYR A 178 2.64 -2.67 22.63
C TYR A 178 1.48 -2.49 23.63
N THR A 179 1.28 -1.26 24.10
CA THR A 179 0.23 -0.90 25.07
C THR A 179 -1.05 -0.36 24.42
N GLY A 180 -1.18 -0.47 23.09
CA GLY A 180 -2.33 0.02 22.36
C GLY A 180 -3.58 -0.83 22.59
N SER A 181 -4.77 -0.25 22.45
CA SER A 181 -6.03 -1.02 22.42
C SER A 181 -6.17 -1.86 21.15
N GLU A 182 -5.40 -1.54 20.12
CA GLU A 182 -5.32 -2.29 18.87
C GLU A 182 -4.10 -3.20 18.89
N GLY A 183 -4.27 -4.49 18.57
CA GLY A 183 -3.18 -5.47 18.42
C GLY A 183 -3.17 -6.16 17.04
N HIS A 184 -2.62 -7.38 16.98
CA HIS A 184 -2.50 -8.13 15.73
C HIS A 184 -3.80 -8.30 14.95
N TYR A 185 -4.94 -8.45 15.62
CA TYR A 185 -6.24 -8.56 14.98
C TYR A 185 -6.51 -7.36 14.07
N HIS A 186 -6.39 -6.14 14.60
CA HIS A 186 -6.61 -4.91 13.83
C HIS A 186 -5.57 -4.75 12.72
N ALA A 187 -4.30 -5.05 13.01
CA ALA A 187 -3.24 -5.02 12.02
C ALA A 187 -3.46 -6.02 10.88
N SER A 188 -4.00 -7.21 11.16
CA SER A 188 -4.31 -8.20 10.13
C SER A 188 -5.48 -7.78 9.25
N LEU A 189 -6.53 -7.17 9.81
CA LEU A 189 -7.65 -6.66 9.00
C LEU A 189 -7.19 -5.55 8.04
N GLN A 190 -6.39 -4.60 8.53
CA GLN A 190 -5.79 -3.56 7.69
C GLN A 190 -4.84 -4.15 6.64
N GLY A 191 -4.01 -5.12 7.06
CA GLY A 191 -3.11 -5.84 6.17
C GLY A 191 -3.82 -6.61 5.06
N ALA A 192 -4.97 -7.24 5.34
CA ALA A 192 -5.78 -7.97 4.37
C ALA A 192 -6.35 -7.04 3.30
N ARG A 193 -6.96 -5.93 3.72
CA ARG A 193 -7.49 -4.89 2.82
C ARG A 193 -6.40 -4.31 1.91
N ASP A 194 -5.27 -3.92 2.49
CA ASP A 194 -4.18 -3.28 1.74
C ASP A 194 -3.57 -4.24 0.72
N SER A 195 -3.35 -5.48 1.15
CA SER A 195 -2.74 -6.50 0.31
C SER A 195 -3.69 -6.96 -0.80
N THR A 196 -5.00 -6.97 -0.55
CA THR A 196 -6.01 -7.23 -1.57
C THR A 196 -5.94 -6.18 -2.69
N CYS A 197 -5.82 -4.90 -2.33
CA CYS A 197 -5.63 -3.81 -3.30
C CYS A 197 -4.37 -4.03 -4.17
N ILE A 198 -3.27 -4.48 -3.57
CA ILE A 198 -2.02 -4.80 -4.28
C ILE A 198 -2.20 -6.02 -5.21
N VAL A 199 -2.78 -7.11 -4.71
CA VAL A 199 -3.02 -8.34 -5.47
C VAL A 199 -3.88 -8.06 -6.71
N ASN A 200 -4.94 -7.26 -6.57
CA ASN A 200 -5.79 -6.85 -7.70
C ASN A 200 -5.01 -6.02 -8.73
N SER A 201 -4.17 -5.08 -8.29
CA SER A 201 -3.35 -4.29 -9.22
C SER A 201 -2.36 -5.13 -10.02
N LEU A 202 -1.79 -6.18 -9.42
CA LEU A 202 -0.91 -7.12 -10.11
C LEU A 202 -1.72 -8.00 -11.07
N TYR A 203 -2.88 -8.46 -10.64
CA TYR A 203 -3.75 -9.26 -11.49
C TYR A 203 -4.17 -8.49 -12.74
N GLU A 204 -4.62 -7.23 -12.59
CA GLU A 204 -4.96 -6.36 -13.73
C GLU A 204 -3.78 -6.15 -14.69
N LEU A 205 -2.54 -5.97 -14.16
CA LEU A 205 -1.35 -5.89 -15.00
C LEU A 205 -1.22 -7.14 -15.88
N TYR A 206 -1.18 -8.34 -15.28
CA TYR A 206 -0.94 -9.57 -16.02
C TYR A 206 -2.12 -9.90 -16.96
N GLU A 207 -3.36 -9.76 -16.52
CA GLU A 207 -4.54 -10.01 -17.34
C GLU A 207 -4.57 -9.08 -18.57
N SER A 208 -4.16 -7.82 -18.42
CA SER A 208 -4.10 -6.87 -19.54
C SER A 208 -3.17 -7.32 -20.68
N THR A 209 -2.22 -8.22 -20.39
CA THR A 209 -1.29 -8.81 -21.36
C THR A 209 -1.83 -10.07 -22.05
N ARG A 210 -3.09 -10.48 -21.77
CA ARG A 210 -3.70 -11.76 -22.17
C ARG A 210 -3.00 -12.99 -21.59
N HIS A 211 -2.23 -12.80 -20.52
CA HIS A 211 -1.72 -13.87 -19.70
C HIS A 211 -2.69 -14.09 -18.53
N ILE A 212 -3.09 -15.35 -18.29
CA ILE A 212 -3.80 -15.69 -17.05
C ILE A 212 -2.73 -15.78 -15.96
N PRO A 213 -2.68 -14.84 -15.01
CA PRO A 213 -1.64 -14.85 -13.99
C PRO A 213 -1.77 -16.08 -13.10
N SER A 214 -0.62 -16.65 -12.71
CA SER A 214 -0.59 -17.62 -11.62
C SER A 214 -0.85 -16.94 -10.28
N THR A 215 -1.13 -17.74 -9.25
CA THR A 215 -1.22 -17.24 -7.89
C THR A 215 0.14 -16.70 -7.42
N VAL A 216 1.24 -17.31 -7.86
CA VAL A 216 2.60 -16.87 -7.54
C VAL A 216 2.94 -15.50 -8.13
N ASP A 217 2.47 -15.21 -9.36
CA ASP A 217 2.71 -13.92 -10.03
C ASP A 217 2.03 -12.74 -9.31
N THR A 218 0.87 -13.01 -8.70
CA THR A 218 0.00 -11.98 -8.12
C THR A 218 0.00 -11.96 -6.59
N CYS A 219 0.63 -12.93 -5.93
CA CYS A 219 0.70 -12.98 -4.48
C CYS A 219 1.43 -11.76 -3.88
N HIS A 220 1.04 -11.42 -2.66
CA HIS A 220 1.66 -10.37 -1.88
C HIS A 220 2.05 -10.89 -0.50
N PHE A 221 3.08 -10.29 0.10
CA PHE A 221 3.49 -10.60 1.47
C PHE A 221 3.32 -9.37 2.35
N SER A 222 2.86 -9.57 3.58
CA SER A 222 2.82 -8.49 4.56
C SER A 222 3.32 -8.93 5.93
N VAL A 223 3.74 -7.96 6.73
CA VAL A 223 4.09 -8.13 8.13
C VAL A 223 3.05 -7.42 8.99
N THR A 224 2.60 -8.06 10.07
CA THR A 224 1.94 -7.35 11.16
C THR A 224 2.78 -7.45 12.41
N SER A 225 2.86 -6.37 13.19
CA SER A 225 3.61 -6.33 14.44
C SER A 225 2.86 -5.54 15.50
N ASN A 226 2.81 -6.08 16.72
CA ASN A 226 2.33 -5.38 17.91
C ASN A 226 3.49 -4.99 18.86
N MET A 227 4.71 -4.90 18.33
CA MET A 227 5.97 -4.68 19.06
C MET A 227 6.42 -5.79 20.02
N ASP A 228 5.58 -6.79 20.28
CA ASP A 228 5.95 -8.02 20.99
C ASP A 228 6.23 -9.16 20.03
N THR A 229 5.36 -9.35 19.04
CA THR A 229 5.53 -10.37 18.00
C THR A 229 5.40 -9.78 16.61
N ALA A 230 6.03 -10.43 15.64
CA ALA A 230 5.84 -10.16 14.22
C ALA A 230 5.28 -11.40 13.52
N LYS A 231 4.28 -11.19 12.66
CA LYS A 231 3.65 -12.23 11.85
C LYS A 231 3.88 -11.93 10.37
N LEU A 232 4.29 -12.94 9.63
CA LEU A 232 4.46 -12.90 8.18
C LEU A 232 3.26 -13.58 7.52
N TRP A 233 2.63 -12.85 6.61
CA TRP A 233 1.42 -13.24 5.93
C TRP A 233 1.65 -13.37 4.44
N VAL A 234 0.95 -14.31 3.82
CA VAL A 234 0.80 -14.38 2.36
C VAL A 234 -0.64 -14.06 1.99
N HIS A 235 -0.80 -13.35 0.89
CA HIS A 235 -2.08 -12.89 0.37
C HIS A 235 -2.24 -13.35 -1.06
N TRP A 236 -3.41 -13.86 -1.41
CA TRP A 236 -3.71 -14.28 -2.76
C TRP A 236 -5.17 -14.10 -3.14
N ARG A 237 -5.44 -14.23 -4.44
CA ARG A 237 -6.75 -14.17 -5.04
C ARG A 237 -7.08 -15.53 -5.65
N GLU A 238 -8.28 -16.01 -5.43
CA GLU A 238 -8.87 -17.14 -6.15
C GLU A 238 -9.99 -16.63 -7.05
N ASN A 239 -9.89 -16.98 -8.33
CA ASN A 239 -10.95 -16.73 -9.30
C ASN A 239 -11.76 -18.02 -9.45
N LYS A 240 -13.06 -17.92 -9.20
CA LYS A 240 -14.02 -19.00 -9.47
C LYS A 240 -14.86 -18.60 -10.67
N ASP A 241 -15.21 -19.59 -11.50
CA ASP A 241 -16.04 -19.36 -12.68
C ASP A 241 -17.37 -18.68 -12.29
N ASN A 242 -17.68 -17.57 -12.95
CA ASN A 242 -18.90 -16.79 -12.77
C ASN A 242 -19.15 -16.24 -11.35
N ALA A 243 -18.12 -16.12 -10.51
CA ALA A 243 -18.23 -15.52 -9.19
C ALA A 243 -17.28 -14.32 -9.02
N ALA A 244 -17.61 -13.45 -8.08
CA ALA A 244 -16.69 -12.42 -7.62
C ALA A 244 -15.41 -13.08 -7.08
N PRO A 245 -14.23 -12.47 -7.30
CA PRO A 245 -12.99 -13.01 -6.79
C PRO A 245 -12.98 -13.06 -5.27
N GLN A 246 -12.34 -14.09 -4.73
CA GLN A 246 -12.16 -14.25 -3.30
C GLN A 246 -10.71 -13.98 -2.94
N HIS A 247 -10.50 -13.26 -1.85
CA HIS A 247 -9.19 -12.85 -1.36
C HIS A 247 -8.89 -13.52 -0.03
N TYR A 248 -7.72 -14.12 0.08
CA TYR A 248 -7.32 -14.87 1.26
C TYR A 248 -6.00 -14.33 1.81
N MET A 249 -5.89 -14.35 3.13
CA MET A 249 -4.69 -14.00 3.89
C MET A 249 -4.41 -15.10 4.90
N GLU A 250 -3.22 -15.69 4.89
CA GLU A 250 -2.83 -16.73 5.86
C GLU A 250 -1.46 -16.44 6.50
N CYS A 251 -1.35 -16.74 7.79
CA CYS A 251 -0.10 -16.58 8.53
C CYS A 251 0.84 -17.74 8.17
N ILE A 252 2.02 -17.44 7.64
CA ILE A 252 2.99 -18.45 7.19
C ILE A 252 4.22 -18.56 8.07
N HIS A 253 4.42 -17.60 8.98
CA HIS A 253 5.45 -17.60 10.02
C HIS A 253 5.16 -16.55 11.10
N GLN A 254 5.58 -16.79 12.34
CA GLN A 254 5.49 -15.84 13.45
C GLN A 254 6.79 -15.91 14.27
N ALA A 255 7.21 -14.78 14.83
CA ALA A 255 8.34 -14.69 15.76
C ALA A 255 8.06 -13.71 16.90
N PHE A 256 8.61 -13.99 18.07
CA PHE A 256 8.73 -13.01 19.16
C PHE A 256 9.89 -12.05 18.85
N LEU A 257 9.70 -10.77 19.14
CA LEU A 257 10.71 -9.73 18.95
C LEU A 257 11.68 -9.66 20.13
N GLU A 258 11.19 -9.95 21.34
CA GLU A 258 12.00 -10.20 22.53
C GLU A 258 12.08 -11.71 22.76
N PRO A 259 13.07 -12.40 22.16
CA PRO A 259 13.17 -13.83 22.31
C PRO A 259 13.57 -14.21 23.74
N ILE A 260 12.81 -15.10 24.35
CA ILE A 260 13.19 -15.82 25.57
C ILE A 260 13.88 -17.11 25.14
N GLU A 261 15.05 -17.41 25.70
CA GLU A 261 15.81 -18.65 25.47
C GLU A 261 15.98 -19.00 23.97
N ASP A 262 15.56 -20.20 23.55
CA ASP A 262 15.76 -20.77 22.21
C ASP A 262 14.90 -20.13 21.09
N THR A 263 14.07 -19.13 21.42
CA THR A 263 13.20 -18.48 20.42
C THR A 263 13.96 -17.55 19.46
N MET A 264 15.24 -17.28 19.73
CA MET A 264 16.12 -16.53 18.83
C MET A 264 16.18 -17.16 17.43
N ALA A 265 16.25 -18.50 17.34
CA ALA A 265 16.25 -19.21 16.06
C ALA A 265 14.97 -18.95 15.22
N ILE A 266 13.83 -18.70 15.89
CA ILE A 266 12.56 -18.38 15.23
C ILE A 266 12.62 -16.98 14.62
N LEU A 267 13.18 -16.00 15.33
CA LEU A 267 13.40 -14.63 14.86
C LEU A 267 14.41 -14.59 13.70
N GLU A 268 15.48 -15.39 13.77
CA GLU A 268 16.40 -15.57 12.66
C GLU A 268 15.70 -16.16 11.43
N SER A 269 14.88 -17.20 11.61
CA SER A 269 14.07 -17.79 10.53
C SER A 269 13.12 -16.76 9.91
N PHE A 270 12.51 -15.91 10.74
CA PHE A 270 11.65 -14.82 10.27
C PHE A 270 12.41 -13.85 9.36
N ARG A 271 13.61 -13.40 9.78
CA ARG A 271 14.45 -12.52 8.94
C ARG A 271 14.95 -13.20 7.67
N LYS A 272 15.33 -14.48 7.72
CA LYS A 272 15.72 -15.26 6.53
C LYS A 272 14.59 -15.29 5.50
N ARG A 273 13.34 -15.52 5.93
CA ARG A 273 12.17 -15.54 5.04
C ARG A 273 11.90 -14.19 4.40
N LEU A 274 11.96 -13.10 5.17
CA LEU A 274 11.83 -11.75 4.62
C LEU A 274 12.92 -11.46 3.59
N ARG A 275 14.15 -11.93 3.82
CA ARG A 275 15.22 -11.75 2.84
C ARG A 275 15.01 -12.58 1.57
N ASN A 276 14.47 -13.80 1.70
CA ASN A 276 14.07 -14.59 0.55
C ASN A 276 12.94 -13.93 -0.25
N ILE A 277 11.99 -13.25 0.41
CA ILE A 277 10.96 -12.45 -0.26
C ILE A 277 11.60 -11.30 -1.04
N LEU A 278 12.56 -10.58 -0.45
CA LEU A 278 13.29 -9.53 -1.15
C LEU A 278 14.02 -10.06 -2.38
N ASP A 279 14.80 -11.15 -2.24
CA ASP A 279 15.54 -11.74 -3.35
C ASP A 279 14.62 -12.25 -4.46
N TYR A 280 13.46 -12.82 -4.10
CA TYR A 280 12.42 -13.19 -5.07
C TYR A 280 11.87 -11.95 -5.80
N ALA A 281 11.57 -10.88 -5.05
CA ALA A 281 11.06 -9.63 -5.58
C ALA A 281 12.04 -9.01 -6.58
N THR A 282 13.30 -8.80 -6.19
CA THR A 282 14.32 -8.18 -7.05
C THR A 282 14.88 -9.11 -8.12
N GLY A 283 14.53 -10.39 -8.09
CA GLY A 283 14.96 -11.40 -9.06
C GLY A 283 13.80 -11.87 -9.95
N PRO A 284 13.33 -13.13 -9.83
CA PRO A 284 12.33 -13.70 -10.74
C PRO A 284 11.04 -12.88 -10.87
N ARG A 285 10.54 -12.28 -9.78
CA ARG A 285 9.31 -11.47 -9.84
C ARG A 285 9.49 -10.22 -10.68
N LEU A 286 10.60 -9.49 -10.50
CA LEU A 286 10.90 -8.30 -11.29
C LEU A 286 11.07 -8.63 -12.78
N VAL A 287 11.68 -9.78 -13.11
CA VAL A 287 11.78 -10.27 -14.49
C VAL A 287 10.38 -10.52 -15.08
N SER A 288 9.50 -11.20 -14.34
CA SER A 288 8.10 -11.45 -14.77
C SER A 288 7.33 -10.14 -15.02
N ILE A 289 7.46 -9.17 -14.10
CA ILE A 289 6.83 -7.84 -14.22
C ILE A 289 7.35 -7.09 -15.45
N ARG A 290 8.68 -7.09 -15.70
CA ARG A 290 9.26 -6.46 -16.90
C ARG A 290 8.69 -7.08 -18.18
N HIS A 291 8.62 -8.41 -18.25
CA HIS A 291 8.01 -9.10 -19.39
C HIS A 291 6.54 -8.74 -19.60
N ALA A 292 5.75 -8.63 -18.53
CA ALA A 292 4.36 -8.19 -18.61
C ALA A 292 4.24 -6.77 -19.15
N ILE A 293 5.11 -5.85 -18.71
CA ILE A 293 5.13 -4.47 -19.20
C ILE A 293 5.50 -4.42 -20.68
N ASP A 294 6.52 -5.17 -21.10
CA ASP A 294 6.95 -5.22 -22.50
C ASP A 294 5.84 -5.81 -23.41
N ALA A 295 5.10 -6.82 -22.92
CA ALA A 295 3.94 -7.37 -23.62
C ALA A 295 2.82 -6.32 -23.75
N LEU A 296 2.56 -5.54 -22.70
CA LEU A 296 1.59 -4.46 -22.71
C LEU A 296 1.98 -3.33 -23.68
N GLN A 297 3.27 -3.02 -23.80
CA GLN A 297 3.78 -2.07 -24.80
C GLN A 297 3.48 -2.53 -26.22
N LYS A 298 3.88 -3.76 -26.57
CA LYS A 298 3.64 -4.35 -27.90
C LYS A 298 2.15 -4.37 -28.27
N LYS A 299 1.30 -4.67 -27.28
CA LYS A 299 -0.16 -4.62 -27.46
C LYS A 299 -0.64 -3.21 -27.82
N LYS A 300 -0.22 -2.19 -27.06
CA LYS A 300 -0.60 -0.78 -27.30
C LYS A 300 -0.11 -0.27 -28.67
N GLU A 301 1.08 -0.68 -29.10
CA GLU A 301 1.62 -0.36 -30.43
C GLU A 301 0.75 -0.99 -31.54
N THR A 302 0.37 -2.25 -31.38
CA THR A 302 -0.49 -2.97 -32.33
C THR A 302 -1.89 -2.35 -32.42
N GLU A 303 -2.48 -1.98 -31.28
CA GLU A 303 -3.79 -1.29 -31.22
C GLU A 303 -3.73 0.11 -31.85
N THR A 304 -2.61 0.81 -31.74
CA THR A 304 -2.42 2.13 -32.36
C THR A 304 -2.23 2.02 -33.87
N ALA A 305 -1.48 1.03 -34.34
CA ALA A 305 -1.25 0.79 -35.77
C ALA A 305 -2.52 0.36 -36.53
N THR A 306 -3.44 -0.33 -35.85
CA THR A 306 -4.72 -0.81 -36.43
C THR A 306 -5.83 0.23 -36.41
N ARG A 307 -5.67 1.34 -35.67
CA ARG A 307 -6.59 2.48 -35.75
C ARG A 307 -6.40 3.19 -37.09
N VAL A 308 -7.25 2.84 -38.05
CA VAL A 308 -7.38 3.54 -39.34
C VAL A 308 -7.51 5.05 -39.07
N PRO A 309 -6.72 5.92 -39.74
CA PRO A 309 -6.89 7.36 -39.62
C PRO A 309 -8.33 7.71 -39.98
N SER A 310 -9.10 8.20 -39.01
CA SER A 310 -10.43 8.73 -39.30
C SER A 310 -10.26 9.87 -40.29
N VAL A 311 -10.69 9.63 -41.53
CA VAL A 311 -10.66 10.59 -42.63
C VAL A 311 -11.31 11.89 -42.12
N PRO A 312 -10.65 13.05 -42.23
CA PRO A 312 -11.26 14.30 -41.85
C PRO A 312 -12.46 14.51 -42.79
N SER A 313 -13.67 14.40 -42.24
CA SER A 313 -14.89 14.74 -42.97
C SER A 313 -14.86 16.23 -43.28
N SER A 314 -14.31 16.58 -44.46
CA SER A 314 -14.42 17.89 -45.05
C SER A 314 -15.88 18.11 -45.44
N SER A 315 -16.72 18.52 -44.49
CA SER A 315 -18.03 19.07 -44.80
C SER A 315 -17.83 20.46 -45.41
N SER A 316 -17.65 20.46 -46.73
CA SER A 316 -17.81 21.64 -47.57
C SER A 316 -19.29 22.00 -47.64
N SER A 317 -19.68 23.08 -47.01
CA SER A 317 -20.91 23.81 -47.37
C SER A 317 -20.64 25.32 -47.30
N LYS A 318 -20.22 25.84 -48.45
CA LYS A 318 -20.23 27.28 -48.74
C LYS A 318 -21.62 27.68 -49.27
N ALA A 319 -22.12 28.78 -48.70
CA ALA A 319 -22.73 29.94 -49.38
C ALA A 319 -24.26 30.17 -49.30
N ARG A 320 -24.55 31.35 -48.67
CA ARG A 320 -25.56 32.39 -48.97
C ARG A 320 -27.03 32.04 -48.63
N SER A 321 -27.84 32.92 -48.03
CA SER A 321 -27.98 34.37 -48.19
C SER A 321 -28.77 35.05 -47.06
N ARG A 322 -28.42 36.32 -46.80
CA ARG A 322 -29.27 37.50 -46.49
C ARG A 322 -30.62 37.32 -45.77
N GLY A 323 -30.76 37.95 -44.62
CA GLY A 323 -32.03 38.35 -44.03
C GLY A 323 -31.81 39.20 -42.79
N ALA A 324 -32.01 40.52 -42.92
CA ALA A 324 -31.98 41.47 -41.82
C ALA A 324 -33.12 41.19 -40.83
N SER A 325 -32.88 41.37 -39.53
CA SER A 325 -33.79 42.09 -38.63
C SER A 325 -33.16 42.31 -37.26
N GLN A 326 -33.48 43.49 -36.75
CA GLN A 326 -33.14 44.13 -35.49
C GLN A 326 -33.46 43.27 -34.27
N SER A 327 -32.75 43.50 -33.15
CA SER A 327 -33.36 43.99 -31.89
C SER A 327 -32.61 43.53 -30.64
N SER A 328 -32.32 44.54 -29.81
CA SER A 328 -32.25 44.52 -28.33
C SER A 328 -31.15 43.73 -27.63
N ASP A 329 -30.11 44.49 -27.26
CA ASP A 329 -29.77 44.79 -25.86
C ASP A 329 -30.15 43.76 -24.79
N ARG A 330 -29.13 43.07 -24.26
CA ARG A 330 -29.00 42.89 -22.80
C ARG A 330 -27.56 42.52 -22.43
N ARG A 331 -26.79 43.57 -22.20
CA ARG A 331 -25.47 43.62 -21.58
C ARG A 331 -25.55 43.06 -20.16
N ARG A 332 -25.25 41.77 -19.95
CA ARG A 332 -24.95 41.21 -18.62
C ARG A 332 -23.45 41.25 -18.41
N GLN A 333 -22.99 42.33 -17.78
CA GLN A 333 -21.66 42.40 -17.17
C GLN A 333 -21.63 41.41 -16.00
N ALA A 334 -20.80 40.38 -16.12
CA ALA A 334 -20.44 39.52 -15.01
C ALA A 334 -19.49 40.31 -14.09
N HIS A 335 -20.01 40.74 -12.94
CA HIS A 335 -19.21 41.24 -11.83
C HIS A 335 -18.39 40.08 -11.25
N MET A 336 -17.07 40.13 -11.49
CA MET A 336 -16.08 39.36 -10.73
C MET A 336 -15.90 40.03 -9.36
N PRO A 337 -16.01 39.30 -8.22
CA PRO A 337 -15.61 39.84 -6.93
C PRO A 337 -14.07 39.92 -6.82
N PRO A 338 -13.53 40.92 -6.11
CA PRO A 338 -12.09 41.06 -5.92
C PRO A 338 -11.51 39.97 -4.99
N PRO A 339 -10.20 39.66 -5.13
CA PRO A 339 -9.53 38.65 -4.31
C PRO A 339 -9.42 39.08 -2.85
N SER A 340 -9.70 38.13 -1.94
CA SER A 340 -9.55 38.31 -0.50
C SER A 340 -8.07 38.50 -0.09
N PRO A 341 -7.79 39.33 0.92
CA PRO A 341 -6.44 39.56 1.42
C PRO A 341 -5.85 38.33 2.15
N PRO A 342 -4.51 38.18 2.17
CA PRO A 342 -3.84 37.07 2.84
C PRO A 342 -4.02 37.13 4.37
N ALA A 343 -4.30 35.97 4.96
CA ALA A 343 -4.43 35.79 6.40
C ALA A 343 -3.14 36.16 7.13
N SER A 344 -3.29 37.03 8.13
CA SER A 344 -2.24 37.46 9.05
C SER A 344 -1.59 36.30 9.78
N GLN A 345 -0.26 36.31 9.76
CA GLN A 345 0.62 35.47 10.56
C GLN A 345 0.29 35.67 12.05
N SER A 346 -0.22 34.62 12.69
CA SER A 346 -0.35 34.57 14.14
C SER A 346 0.98 34.09 14.73
N ALA A 347 1.54 34.92 15.62
CA ALA A 347 2.78 34.70 16.35
C ALA A 347 2.74 33.43 17.23
N PRO A 348 3.92 32.84 17.54
CA PRO A 348 4.02 31.61 18.33
C PRO A 348 3.60 31.84 19.79
N GLN A 349 2.71 30.97 20.28
CA GLN A 349 2.35 30.92 21.69
C GLN A 349 3.57 30.46 22.52
N ARG A 350 3.94 31.30 23.50
CA ARG A 350 4.99 31.05 24.48
C ARG A 350 4.70 29.78 25.29
N LYS A 351 5.72 28.92 25.38
CA LYS A 351 5.84 27.80 26.32
C LYS A 351 5.48 28.26 27.75
N ARG A 352 4.48 27.62 28.36
CA ARG A 352 4.34 27.63 29.83
C ARG A 352 5.40 26.72 30.42
N ALA A 353 6.24 27.28 31.29
CA ALA A 353 7.16 26.55 32.14
C ALA A 353 6.35 25.64 33.08
N ARG A 354 6.78 24.38 33.20
CA ARG A 354 6.31 23.43 34.19
C ARG A 354 7.14 23.69 35.45
N THR A 355 6.46 24.09 36.52
CA THR A 355 7.04 24.19 37.85
C THR A 355 7.43 22.79 38.30
N GLU A 356 8.69 22.63 38.69
CA GLU A 356 9.19 21.47 39.41
C GLU A 356 8.80 21.65 40.87
N ASP A 357 7.91 20.79 41.38
CA ASP A 357 7.79 20.59 42.82
C ASP A 357 8.82 19.54 43.22
N LEU A 358 9.84 20.03 43.93
CA LEU A 358 10.79 19.26 44.70
C LEU A 358 10.08 18.83 45.99
N ASP A 359 9.72 17.55 46.09
CA ASP A 359 9.48 16.93 47.40
C ASP A 359 10.80 16.35 47.89
N ASP A 360 11.39 17.09 48.83
CA ASP A 360 12.54 16.69 49.61
C ASP A 360 12.19 15.52 50.53
N VAL A 361 13.06 14.53 50.47
CA VAL A 361 13.22 13.45 51.42
C VAL A 361 13.81 14.05 52.69
N GLU A 362 13.07 14.01 53.81
CA GLU A 362 13.69 14.05 55.13
C GLU A 362 13.21 12.91 56.03
N ARG A 363 14.22 12.37 56.71
CA ARG A 363 14.26 11.13 57.47
C ARG A 363 13.58 11.30 58.82
N GLN A 364 12.83 10.27 59.25
CA GLN A 364 13.07 9.56 60.52
C GLN A 364 12.34 8.22 60.52
#